data_AF-A0AAW3RED9-F1
#
_entry.id   AF-A0AAW3RED9-F1
#
_cell.length_a   1.000
_cell.length_b   1.000
_cell.length_c   1.000
_cell.angle_alpha   90.00
_cell.angle_beta   90.00
_cell.angle_gamma   90.00
#
_symmetry.space_group_name_H-M   'P 1'
#
loop_
_entity.id
_entity.type
_entity.pdbx_description
1 polymer ?
#
loop_
_entity_poly.entity_id
_entity_poly.type
_entity_poly.pdbx_seq_one_letter_code
_entity_poly.pdbx_strand_id
1 'polypeptide(L)'
;MQDGLEGLKEQHNWIRYISEIKRQAISAYLNDESSLWDIQIRFGLRSTRRLEDRISELLVHIMSRKITFEERIRIVEYITVSEHAYSRAAKHYNVSYQQIRFWMLKTTTNGYIALKDRFGWTKPIEKMTEVERLRLKKRQLKIQIKEQEV
;
A
#
# COMPACT_ATOMS: atom_id res chain seq x y z
N MET A 1 29.08 -26.75 39.82
CA MET A 1 29.16 -26.13 38.49
C MET A 1 27.91 -26.53 37.73
N GLN A 2 26.81 -25.83 37.96
CA GLN A 2 25.56 -25.98 37.23
C GLN A 2 25.14 -24.58 36.77
N ASP A 3 24.37 -24.51 35.69
CA ASP A 3 23.81 -23.29 35.07
C ASP A 3 24.54 -22.75 33.83
N GLY A 4 24.99 -23.65 32.94
CA GLY A 4 25.53 -23.29 31.62
C GLY A 4 24.53 -23.36 30.45
N LEU A 5 23.36 -23.99 30.63
CA LEU A 5 22.41 -24.28 29.54
C LEU A 5 21.07 -23.54 29.64
N GLU A 6 20.66 -23.13 30.84
CA GLU A 6 19.36 -22.49 31.08
C GLU A 6 19.33 -21.05 30.52
N GLY A 7 20.41 -20.29 30.69
CA GLY A 7 20.55 -18.93 30.15
C GLY A 7 20.53 -18.84 28.61
N LEU A 8 20.91 -19.91 27.89
CA LEU A 8 20.86 -19.96 26.42
C LEU A 8 19.43 -20.16 25.89
N LYS A 9 18.59 -20.91 26.61
CA LYS A 9 17.15 -21.04 26.29
C LYS A 9 16.41 -19.73 26.55
N GLU A 10 16.75 -19.04 27.64
CA GLU A 10 16.17 -17.73 27.96
C GLU A 10 16.53 -16.67 26.92
N GLN A 11 17.74 -16.68 26.37
CA GLN A 11 18.13 -15.75 25.29
C GLN A 11 17.30 -15.95 24.02
N HIS A 12 17.00 -17.20 23.63
CA HIS A 12 16.18 -17.46 22.45
C HIS A 12 14.73 -17.00 22.64
N ASN A 13 14.18 -17.20 23.84
CA ASN A 13 12.86 -16.69 24.22
C ASN A 13 12.86 -15.15 24.30
N TRP A 14 13.93 -14.54 24.82
CA TRP A 14 14.10 -13.10 24.91
C TRP A 14 14.23 -12.43 23.53
N ILE A 15 14.96 -13.03 22.59
CA ILE A 15 15.07 -12.55 21.20
C ILE A 15 13.71 -12.65 20.48
N ARG A 16 12.98 -13.77 20.66
CA ARG A 16 11.63 -13.95 20.10
C ARG A 16 10.61 -12.99 20.73
N TYR A 17 10.66 -12.81 22.04
CA TYR A 17 9.83 -11.89 22.82
C TYR A 17 10.09 -10.42 22.41
N ILE A 18 11.34 -10.04 22.19
CA ILE A 18 11.72 -8.74 21.64
C ILE A 18 11.22 -8.55 20.21
N SER A 19 11.23 -9.61 19.40
CA SER A 19 10.68 -9.54 18.03
C SER A 19 9.17 -9.30 18.04
N GLU A 20 8.45 -9.88 19.01
CA GLU A 20 7.00 -9.75 19.15
C GLU A 20 6.60 -8.38 19.70
N ILE A 21 7.28 -7.91 20.75
CA ILE A 21 7.09 -6.54 21.29
C ILE A 21 7.33 -5.49 20.21
N LYS A 22 8.38 -5.66 19.39
CA LYS A 22 8.66 -4.74 18.27
C LYS A 22 7.56 -4.79 17.20
N ARG A 23 7.00 -5.96 16.90
CA ARG A 23 5.86 -6.08 15.97
C ARG A 23 4.62 -5.39 16.51
N GLN A 24 4.31 -5.56 17.79
CA GLN A 24 3.17 -4.91 18.44
C GLN A 24 3.34 -3.39 18.48
N ALA A 25 4.55 -2.89 18.76
CA ALA A 25 4.87 -1.47 18.72
C ALA A 25 4.66 -0.85 17.32
N ILE A 26 5.07 -1.56 16.26
CA ILE A 26 4.85 -1.12 14.88
C ILE A 26 3.35 -1.13 14.53
N SER A 27 2.61 -2.16 14.96
CA SER A 27 1.16 -2.25 14.72
C SER A 27 0.40 -1.11 15.42
N ALA A 28 0.74 -0.81 16.67
CA ALA A 28 0.13 0.29 17.42
C ALA A 28 0.39 1.65 16.77
N TYR A 29 1.58 1.85 16.19
CA TYR A 29 1.91 3.07 15.45
C TYR A 29 1.08 3.19 14.15
N LEU A 30 0.93 2.11 13.39
CA LEU A 30 0.18 2.11 12.13
C LEU A 30 -1.32 2.32 12.32
N ASN A 31 -1.86 2.01 13.51
CA ASN A 31 -3.27 2.22 13.85
C ASN A 31 -3.56 3.64 14.38
N ASP A 32 -2.59 4.55 14.40
CA ASP A 32 -2.70 5.90 15.00
C ASP A 32 -3.14 5.88 16.48
N GLU A 33 -2.92 4.76 17.20
CA GLU A 33 -3.43 4.58 18.56
C GLU A 33 -2.62 5.35 19.62
N SER A 34 -1.40 5.79 19.32
CA SER A 34 -0.48 6.45 20.26
C SER A 34 0.69 7.14 19.55
N SER A 35 1.29 8.17 20.18
CA SER A 35 2.51 8.80 19.67
C SER A 35 3.70 7.84 19.76
N LEU A 36 4.72 8.04 18.91
CA LEU A 36 5.92 7.20 18.88
C LEU A 36 6.66 7.19 20.23
N TRP A 37 6.57 8.29 20.96
CA TRP A 37 7.09 8.42 22.33
C TRP A 37 6.30 7.56 23.33
N ASP A 38 4.96 7.57 23.26
CA ASP A 38 4.09 6.75 24.11
C ASP A 38 4.30 5.25 23.84
N ILE A 39 4.51 4.88 22.58
CA ILE A 39 4.83 3.52 22.14
C ILE A 39 6.20 3.11 22.70
N GLN A 40 7.19 4.00 22.65
CA GLN A 40 8.51 3.73 23.23
C GLN A 40 8.42 3.40 24.72
N ILE A 41 7.68 4.21 25.48
CA ILE A 41 7.51 4.03 26.93
C ILE A 41 6.71 2.76 27.22
N ARG A 42 5.58 2.56 26.55
CA ARG A 42 4.70 1.40 26.74
C ARG A 42 5.43 0.08 26.51
N PHE A 43 6.29 0.01 25.50
CA PHE A 43 6.99 -1.21 25.11
C PHE A 43 8.44 -1.28 25.63
N GLY A 44 8.87 -0.35 26.48
CA GLY A 44 10.21 -0.35 27.09
C GLY A 44 11.36 -0.29 26.08
N LEU A 45 11.16 0.37 24.94
CA LEU A 45 12.14 0.41 23.85
C LEU A 45 13.26 1.42 24.15
N ARG A 46 14.51 0.96 24.09
CA ARG A 46 15.69 1.81 24.40
C ARG A 46 16.00 2.89 23.35
N SER A 47 15.34 2.87 22.18
CA SER A 47 15.61 3.83 21.10
C SER A 47 14.39 3.99 20.18
N THR A 48 13.87 5.21 20.09
CA THR A 48 12.86 5.63 19.12
C THR A 48 13.37 5.60 17.69
N ARG A 49 14.60 6.09 17.47
CA ARG A 49 15.20 6.22 16.13
C ARG A 49 15.26 4.90 15.36
N ARG A 50 15.62 3.81 16.04
CA ARG A 50 15.63 2.46 15.42
C ARG A 50 14.24 1.94 15.07
N LEU A 51 13.22 2.38 15.81
CA LEU A 51 11.82 2.06 15.51
C LEU A 51 11.34 2.88 14.30
N GLU A 52 11.67 4.18 14.26
CA GLU A 52 11.37 5.08 13.13
C GLU A 52 12.00 4.60 11.82
N ASP A 53 13.29 4.23 11.84
CA ASP A 53 13.99 3.69 10.67
C ASP A 53 13.28 2.42 10.16
N ARG A 54 12.89 1.52 11.07
CA ARG A 54 12.21 0.26 10.71
C ARG A 54 10.80 0.48 10.20
N ILE A 55 10.06 1.41 10.79
CA ILE A 55 8.74 1.83 10.31
C ILE A 55 8.88 2.42 8.91
N SER A 56 9.87 3.27 8.69
CA SER A 56 10.15 3.88 7.38
C SER A 56 10.49 2.83 6.33
N GLU A 57 11.34 1.85 6.64
CA GLU A 57 11.63 0.72 5.76
C GLU A 57 10.37 -0.09 5.41
N LEU A 58 9.52 -0.37 6.40
CA LEU A 58 8.27 -1.09 6.19
C LEU A 58 7.27 -0.29 5.35
N LEU A 59 7.12 1.01 5.62
CA LEU A 59 6.28 1.90 4.83
C LEU A 59 6.77 1.98 3.38
N VAL A 60 8.09 2.07 3.16
CA VAL A 60 8.68 1.99 1.81
C VAL A 60 8.34 0.66 1.15
N HIS A 61 8.46 -0.47 1.86
CA HIS A 61 8.14 -1.79 1.31
C HIS A 61 6.65 -1.94 0.98
N ILE A 62 5.78 -1.47 1.86
CA ILE A 62 4.32 -1.46 1.71
C ILE A 62 3.91 -0.57 0.53
N MET A 63 4.47 0.64 0.42
CA MET A 63 4.21 1.57 -0.69
C MET A 63 4.88 1.12 -2.01
N SER A 64 5.89 0.25 -1.93
CA SER A 64 6.57 -0.39 -3.06
C SER A 64 5.87 -1.67 -3.51
N ARG A 65 4.72 -2.03 -2.92
CA ARG A 65 3.89 -3.13 -3.39
C ARG A 65 3.56 -2.93 -4.86
N LYS A 66 3.74 -3.97 -5.67
CA LYS A 66 3.36 -3.93 -7.09
C LYS A 66 1.84 -3.83 -7.21
N ILE A 67 1.36 -2.68 -7.68
CA ILE A 67 -0.06 -2.45 -7.91
C ILE A 67 -0.39 -2.94 -9.31
N THR A 68 -1.30 -3.92 -9.38
CA THR A 68 -1.72 -4.57 -10.64
C THR A 68 -2.54 -3.61 -11.51
N PHE A 69 -2.62 -3.90 -12.80
CA PHE A 69 -3.43 -3.10 -13.73
C PHE A 69 -4.92 -3.05 -13.33
N GLU A 70 -5.49 -4.19 -12.94
CA GLU A 70 -6.90 -4.26 -12.49
C GLU A 70 -7.12 -3.45 -11.22
N GLU A 71 -6.14 -3.47 -10.29
CA GLU A 71 -6.21 -2.68 -9.08
C GLU A 71 -6.17 -1.16 -9.36
N ARG A 72 -5.36 -0.72 -10.33
CA ARG A 72 -5.38 0.69 -10.77
C ARG A 72 -6.73 1.09 -11.37
N ILE A 73 -7.36 0.21 -12.14
CA ILE A 73 -8.70 0.46 -12.67
C ILE A 73 -9.70 0.63 -11.52
N ARG A 74 -9.68 -0.29 -10.54
CA ARG A 74 -10.57 -0.19 -9.37
C ARG A 74 -10.38 1.11 -8.59
N ILE A 75 -9.15 1.59 -8.44
CA ILE A 75 -8.86 2.85 -7.76
C ILE A 75 -9.47 4.03 -8.51
N VAL A 76 -9.34 4.08 -9.84
CA VAL A 76 -9.95 5.13 -10.66
C VAL A 76 -11.47 5.04 -10.60
N GLU A 77 -12.04 3.84 -10.77
CA GLU A 77 -13.49 3.62 -10.65
C GLU A 77 -14.03 4.04 -9.28
N TYR A 78 -13.30 3.78 -8.20
CA TYR A 78 -13.67 4.17 -6.84
C TYR A 78 -13.80 5.69 -6.68
N ILE A 79 -12.90 6.46 -7.31
CA ILE A 79 -12.92 7.92 -7.28
C ILE A 79 -14.04 8.46 -8.17
N THR A 80 -14.17 7.94 -9.40
CA THR A 80 -15.13 8.44 -10.39
C THR A 80 -16.58 8.10 -10.03
N VAL A 81 -16.86 6.87 -9.59
CA VAL A 81 -18.24 6.41 -9.34
C VAL A 81 -18.79 6.91 -8.01
N SER A 82 -17.91 7.09 -7.01
CA SER A 82 -18.34 7.40 -5.64
C SER A 82 -17.97 8.82 -5.20
N GLU A 83 -17.40 9.64 -6.09
CA GLU A 83 -16.89 11.01 -5.81
C GLU A 83 -15.94 11.08 -4.60
N HIS A 84 -15.19 10.01 -4.36
CA HIS A 84 -14.30 9.97 -3.21
C HIS A 84 -13.06 10.85 -3.42
N ALA A 85 -12.72 11.64 -2.41
CA ALA A 85 -11.47 12.41 -2.41
C ALA A 85 -10.25 11.50 -2.61
N TYR A 86 -9.27 11.97 -3.40
CA TYR A 86 -8.01 11.27 -3.67
C TYR A 86 -7.29 10.82 -2.38
N SER A 87 -7.39 11.60 -1.30
CA SER A 87 -6.82 11.26 0.01
C SER A 87 -7.48 10.03 0.65
N ARG A 88 -8.79 9.86 0.48
CA ARG A 88 -9.52 8.69 0.97
C ARG A 88 -9.14 7.45 0.16
N ALA A 89 -9.03 7.58 -1.16
CA ALA A 89 -8.57 6.48 -2.03
C ALA A 89 -7.12 6.05 -1.71
N ALA A 90 -6.23 7.03 -1.46
CA ALA A 90 -4.84 6.76 -1.07
C ALA A 90 -4.75 5.91 0.20
N LYS A 91 -5.52 6.26 1.24
CA LYS A 91 -5.59 5.49 2.48
C LYS A 91 -6.20 4.11 2.26
N HIS A 92 -7.32 4.02 1.54
CA HIS A 92 -8.06 2.77 1.34
C HIS A 92 -7.24 1.71 0.59
N TYR A 93 -6.52 2.11 -0.46
CA TYR A 93 -5.72 1.19 -1.26
C TYR A 93 -4.24 1.15 -0.87
N ASN A 94 -3.84 1.97 0.12
CA ASN A 94 -2.47 2.11 0.57
C ASN A 94 -1.50 2.48 -0.58
N VAL A 95 -1.93 3.47 -1.37
CA VAL A 95 -1.22 3.94 -2.58
C VAL A 95 -0.87 5.39 -2.41
N SER A 96 0.27 5.82 -2.96
CA SER A 96 0.65 7.23 -2.94
C SER A 96 -0.40 8.09 -3.65
N TYR A 97 -0.79 9.18 -3.00
CA TYR A 97 -1.65 10.22 -3.57
C TYR A 97 -1.19 10.67 -4.96
N GLN A 98 0.13 10.81 -5.14
CA GLN A 98 0.72 11.24 -6.41
C GLN A 98 0.51 10.19 -7.51
N GLN A 99 0.60 8.90 -7.19
CA GLN A 99 0.34 7.81 -8.15
C GLN A 99 -1.12 7.81 -8.59
N ILE A 100 -2.05 8.00 -7.64
CA ILE A 100 -3.48 8.09 -7.95
C ILE A 100 -3.78 9.27 -8.87
N ARG A 101 -3.25 10.46 -8.56
CA ARG A 101 -3.40 11.64 -9.44
C ARG A 101 -2.86 11.37 -10.84
N PHE A 102 -1.69 10.76 -10.94
CA PHE A 102 -1.09 10.41 -12.23
C PHE A 102 -1.98 9.46 -13.04
N TRP A 103 -2.57 8.44 -12.42
CA TRP A 103 -3.49 7.51 -13.07
C TRP A 103 -4.79 8.16 -13.52
N MET A 104 -5.33 9.07 -12.71
CA MET A 104 -6.54 9.84 -13.03
C MET A 104 -6.32 10.75 -14.24
N LEU A 105 -5.18 11.45 -14.28
CA LEU A 105 -4.82 12.26 -15.45
C LEU A 105 -4.67 11.37 -16.71
N LYS A 106 -4.01 10.22 -16.57
CA LYS A 106 -3.76 9.30 -17.68
C LYS A 106 -5.05 8.67 -18.24
N THR A 107 -6.00 8.35 -17.37
CA THR A 107 -7.31 7.81 -17.76
C THR A 107 -8.19 8.84 -18.42
N THR A 108 -8.14 10.10 -17.98
CA THR A 108 -8.87 11.20 -18.61
C THR A 108 -8.40 11.41 -20.06
N THR A 109 -7.08 11.38 -20.30
CA THR A 109 -6.52 11.61 -21.64
C THR A 109 -6.63 10.41 -22.57
N ASN A 110 -6.45 9.18 -22.06
CA ASN A 110 -6.26 7.99 -22.91
C ASN A 110 -7.13 6.78 -22.51
N GLY A 111 -8.07 6.95 -21.58
CA GLY A 111 -8.93 5.88 -21.07
C GLY A 111 -8.20 4.85 -20.21
N TYR A 112 -8.92 3.81 -19.77
CA TYR A 112 -8.36 2.76 -18.89
C TYR A 112 -7.19 1.99 -19.51
N ILE A 113 -7.12 1.90 -20.84
CA ILE A 113 -6.05 1.19 -21.56
C ILE A 113 -4.67 1.78 -21.20
N ALA A 114 -4.62 3.09 -20.94
CA ALA A 114 -3.37 3.77 -20.63
C ALA A 114 -2.85 3.48 -19.21
N LEU A 115 -3.67 2.91 -18.30
CA LEU A 115 -3.18 2.48 -16.99
C LEU A 115 -2.27 1.25 -17.07
N LYS A 116 -2.26 0.55 -18.22
CA LYS A 116 -1.38 -0.60 -18.46
C LYS A 116 0.04 -0.08 -18.65
N ASP A 117 0.98 -0.64 -17.90
CA ASP A 117 2.32 -0.07 -17.74
C ASP A 117 3.08 0.17 -19.04
N ARG A 118 3.82 1.28 -19.05
CA ARG A 118 5.08 1.46 -19.77
C ARG A 118 6.05 2.16 -18.82
N PHE A 119 6.39 1.51 -17.70
CA PHE A 119 7.53 1.95 -16.89
C PHE A 119 8.81 1.58 -17.63
N GLY A 120 9.36 2.53 -18.41
CA GLY A 120 10.79 2.78 -18.62
C GLY A 120 11.80 1.66 -18.92
N TRP A 121 11.39 0.40 -19.08
CA TRP A 121 12.26 -0.73 -19.38
C TRP A 121 11.58 -1.54 -20.49
N THR A 122 12.13 -1.36 -21.69
CA THR A 122 11.61 -1.91 -22.94
C THR A 122 11.62 -3.44 -22.94
N LYS A 123 10.43 -4.05 -23.02
CA LYS A 123 10.05 -5.03 -24.07
C LYS A 123 8.54 -4.91 -24.34
N PRO A 124 8.11 -4.53 -25.55
CA PRO A 124 6.72 -4.72 -25.96
C PRO A 124 6.53 -6.19 -26.39
N ILE A 125 5.32 -6.71 -26.22
CA ILE A 125 4.59 -7.73 -27.00
C ILE A 125 3.70 -8.51 -26.02
N GLU A 126 2.69 -7.82 -25.53
CA GLU A 126 1.39 -8.43 -25.26
C GLU A 126 0.38 -7.34 -25.56
N LYS A 127 0.09 -7.20 -26.87
CA LYS A 127 -1.01 -6.36 -27.34
C LYS A 127 -2.25 -6.91 -26.65
N MET A 128 -2.77 -6.16 -25.69
CA MET A 128 -4.04 -6.44 -25.03
C MET A 128 -5.04 -6.92 -26.09
N THR A 129 -5.63 -8.09 -25.87
CA THR A 129 -6.52 -8.73 -26.84
C THR A 129 -7.69 -7.80 -27.14
N GLU A 130 -8.28 -7.92 -28.33
CA GLU A 130 -9.41 -7.06 -28.72
C GLU A 130 -10.56 -7.18 -27.71
N VAL A 131 -10.76 -8.38 -27.16
CA VAL A 131 -11.76 -8.64 -26.11
C VAL A 131 -11.49 -7.84 -24.84
N GLU A 132 -10.24 -7.79 -24.37
CA GLU A 132 -9.87 -7.00 -23.19
C GLU A 132 -10.03 -5.49 -23.43
N ARG A 133 -9.68 -5.00 -24.63
CA ARG A 133 -9.90 -3.59 -25.02
C ARG A 133 -11.37 -3.22 -25.00
N LEU A 134 -12.20 -4.06 -25.62
CA LEU A 134 -13.64 -3.87 -25.66
C LEU A 134 -14.26 -3.93 -24.26
N ARG A 135 -13.77 -4.81 -23.37
CA ARG A 135 -14.22 -4.85 -21.97
C ARG A 135 -13.92 -3.55 -21.23
N LEU A 136 -12.71 -3.01 -21.37
CA LEU A 136 -12.36 -1.73 -20.74
C LEU A 136 -13.18 -0.57 -21.30
N LYS A 137 -13.36 -0.52 -22.63
CA LYS A 137 -14.17 0.51 -23.27
C LYS A 137 -15.63 0.44 -22.83
N LYS A 138 -16.18 -0.78 -22.68
CA LYS A 138 -17.53 -0.99 -22.13
C LYS A 138 -17.65 -0.53 -20.68
N ARG A 139 -16.63 -0.78 -19.83
CA ARG A 139 -16.64 -0.26 -18.44
C ARG A 139 -16.62 1.26 -18.41
N GLN A 140 -15.76 1.90 -19.20
CA GLN A 140 -15.68 3.36 -19.29
C GLN A 140 -17.00 3.98 -19.74
N LEU A 141 -17.61 3.45 -20.81
CA LEU A 141 -18.90 3.93 -21.30
C LEU A 141 -20.01 3.78 -20.25
N LYS A 142 -20.03 2.68 -19.49
CA LYS A 142 -21.00 2.49 -18.41
C LYS A 142 -20.89 3.56 -17.31
N ILE A 143 -19.67 3.97 -16.99
CA ILE A 143 -19.44 5.01 -15.98
C ILE A 143 -19.90 6.37 -16.52
N GLN A 144 -19.57 6.70 -17.76
CA GLN A 144 -20.03 7.94 -18.41
C GLN A 144 -21.56 8.02 -18.51
N ILE A 145 -22.22 6.90 -18.85
CA ILE A 145 -23.70 6.85 -18.86
C ILE A 145 -24.25 7.11 -17.46
N LYS A 146 -23.67 6.48 -16.43
CA LYS A 146 -24.09 6.68 -15.05
C LYS A 146 -23.87 8.12 -14.56
N GLU A 147 -22.83 8.79 -15.02
CA GLU A 147 -22.61 10.23 -14.77
C GLU A 147 -23.65 11.12 -15.46
N GLN A 148 -24.18 10.72 -16.63
CA GLN A 148 -25.19 11.46 -17.38
C GLN A 148 -26.63 11.21 -16.91
N GLU A 149 -26.87 10.13 -16.19
CA GLU A 149 -28.18 9.80 -15.59
C GLU A 149 -28.44 10.51 -14.25
N VAL A 150 -27.44 11.24 -13.73
CA VAL A 150 -27.53 12.09 -12.51
C VAL A 150 -27.75 13.54 -12.90
#